data_AF-A0A397YHE0-F1
#
_entry.id   AF-A0A397YHE0-F1
#
_cell.length_a   1.000
_cell.length_b   1.000
_cell.length_c   1.000
_cell.angle_alpha   90.00
_cell.angle_beta   90.00
_cell.angle_gamma   90.00
#
_symmetry.space_group_name_H-M   'P 1'
#
loop_
_entity.id
_entity.type
_entity.pdbx_description
1 polymer ?
#
loop_
_entity_poly.entity_id
_entity_poly.type
_entity_poly.pdbx_seq_one_letter_code
_entity_poly.pdbx_strand_id
1 'polypeptide(L)'
;MIINKHLNWSELLSWIRASTSKKLSILRKIAVQTVVYHLWKQRNNLIHNQTSLTTAALFHGIDREIRNIISARRTRKHFGSLMVMWLR
;
A
#
# COMPACT_ATOMS: atom_id res chain seq x y z
N MET A 1 -24.70 5.58 7.82
CA MET A 1 -24.39 4.21 7.37
C MET A 1 -23.05 3.83 7.99
N ILE A 2 -23.11 2.98 9.01
CA ILE A 2 -21.99 2.69 9.93
C ILE A 2 -20.95 1.83 9.19
N ILE A 3 -19.71 2.32 9.13
CA ILE A 3 -18.54 1.57 8.66
C ILE A 3 -18.12 0.63 9.78
N ASN A 4 -18.76 -0.54 9.85
CA ASN A 4 -18.25 -1.69 10.60
C ASN A 4 -18.24 -2.87 9.64
N LYS A 5 -17.22 -2.92 8.78
CA LYS A 5 -16.89 -4.11 8.03
C LYS A 5 -15.48 -4.52 8.42
N HIS A 6 -15.37 -5.59 9.21
CA HIS A 6 -14.11 -6.30 9.34
C HIS A 6 -13.73 -6.79 7.94
N LEU A 7 -12.84 -6.06 7.27
CA LEU A 7 -12.26 -6.44 5.99
C LEU A 7 -11.47 -7.73 6.20
N ASN A 8 -12.06 -8.86 5.81
CA ASN A 8 -11.33 -10.12 5.74
C ASN A 8 -10.46 -10.18 4.46
N TRP A 9 -9.52 -11.12 4.42
CA TRP A 9 -8.60 -11.28 3.29
C TRP A 9 -9.31 -11.44 1.94
N SER A 10 -10.43 -12.16 1.91
CA SER A 10 -11.21 -12.38 0.68
C SER A 10 -11.80 -11.08 0.16
N GLU A 11 -12.30 -10.21 1.04
CA GLU A 11 -12.82 -8.89 0.68
C GLU A 11 -11.73 -7.95 0.17
N LEU A 12 -10.56 -7.93 0.84
CA LEU A 12 -9.41 -7.17 0.39
C LEU A 12 -8.96 -7.61 -1.01
N LEU A 13 -8.84 -8.93 -1.23
CA LEU A 13 -8.48 -9.49 -2.53
C LEU A 13 -9.53 -9.21 -3.61
N SER A 14 -10.82 -9.29 -3.26
CA SER A 14 -11.92 -8.93 -4.14
C SER A 14 -11.84 -7.44 -4.53
N TRP A 15 -11.62 -6.55 -3.56
CA TRP A 15 -11.47 -5.11 -3.82
C TRP A 15 -10.26 -4.79 -4.71
N ILE A 16 -9.12 -5.45 -4.54
CA ILE A 16 -7.96 -5.29 -5.43
C ILE A 16 -8.31 -5.69 -6.87
N ARG A 17 -9.10 -6.77 -7.03
CA ARG A 17 -9.49 -7.35 -8.34
C ARG A 17 -10.64 -6.59 -9.02
N ALA A 18 -11.54 -5.99 -8.25
CA ALA A 18 -12.73 -5.28 -8.74
C ALA A 18 -12.44 -3.99 -9.52
N SER A 19 -11.17 -3.58 -9.63
CA SER A 19 -10.80 -2.38 -10.37
C SER A 19 -10.97 -2.54 -11.88
N THR A 20 -11.83 -1.72 -12.48
CA THR A 20 -12.04 -1.66 -13.94
C THR A 20 -10.83 -1.11 -14.71
N SER A 21 -10.03 -0.26 -14.07
CA SER A 21 -8.80 0.30 -14.66
C SER A 21 -7.57 -0.53 -14.29
N LYS A 22 -6.76 -0.92 -15.27
CA LYS A 22 -5.48 -1.61 -15.04
C LYS A 22 -4.53 -0.79 -14.16
N LYS A 23 -4.53 0.54 -14.32
CA LYS A 23 -3.70 1.47 -13.55
C LYS A 23 -4.13 1.49 -12.09
N LEU A 24 -5.43 1.60 -11.83
CA LEU A 24 -5.97 1.56 -10.47
C LEU A 24 -5.73 0.20 -9.80
N SER A 25 -5.84 -0.90 -10.54
CA SER A 25 -5.51 -2.24 -10.02
C SER A 25 -4.04 -2.34 -9.62
N ILE A 26 -3.12 -1.81 -10.44
CA ILE A 26 -1.69 -1.76 -10.10
C ILE A 26 -1.46 -0.91 -8.86
N LEU A 27 -2.08 0.27 -8.77
CA LEU A 27 -1.94 1.15 -7.60
C LEU A 27 -2.43 0.46 -6.32
N ARG A 28 -3.61 -0.18 -6.35
CA ARG A 28 -4.14 -0.95 -5.21
C ARG A 28 -3.19 -2.08 -4.81
N LYS A 29 -2.62 -2.80 -5.78
CA LYS A 29 -1.65 -3.88 -5.50
C LYS A 29 -0.39 -3.36 -4.83
N ILE A 30 0.17 -2.26 -5.32
CA ILE A 30 1.35 -1.62 -4.71
C ILE A 30 1.01 -1.19 -3.28
N ALA A 31 -0.06 -0.43 -3.10
CA ALA A 31 -0.46 0.07 -1.78
C ALA A 31 -0.67 -1.07 -0.77
N VAL A 32 -1.41 -2.12 -1.14
CA VAL A 32 -1.65 -3.26 -0.25
C VAL A 32 -0.36 -4.02 0.06
N GLN A 33 0.47 -4.27 -0.95
CA GLN A 33 1.75 -4.95 -0.73
C GLN A 33 2.65 -4.15 0.21
N THR A 34 2.76 -2.84 0.01
CA THR A 34 3.57 -1.97 0.87
C THR A 34 3.04 -1.93 2.29
N VAL A 35 1.72 -1.78 2.49
CA VAL A 35 1.11 -1.78 3.83
C VAL A 35 1.37 -3.11 4.56
N VAL A 36 1.11 -4.24 3.90
CA VAL A 36 1.33 -5.57 4.49
C VAL A 36 2.81 -5.76 4.87
N TYR A 37 3.73 -5.36 3.99
CA TYR A 37 5.16 -5.43 4.26
C TYR A 37 5.56 -4.59 5.47
N HIS A 38 5.10 -3.33 5.55
CA HIS A 38 5.42 -2.44 6.67
C HIS A 38 4.82 -2.92 8.00
N LEU A 39 3.60 -3.47 7.99
CA LEU A 39 2.98 -4.07 9.19
C LEU A 39 3.76 -5.30 9.66
N TRP A 40 4.12 -6.20 8.74
CA TRP A 40 4.96 -7.34 9.06
C TRP A 40 6.33 -6.92 9.62
N LYS A 41 6.96 -5.92 9.01
CA LYS A 41 8.24 -5.36 9.47
C LYS A 41 8.14 -4.75 10.87
N GLN A 42 7.08 -3.98 11.14
CA GLN A 42 6.83 -3.40 12.46
C GLN A 42 6.62 -4.50 13.52
N ARG A 43 5.81 -5.53 13.21
CA ARG A 43 5.62 -6.69 14.10
C ARG A 43 6.96 -7.36 14.41
N ASN A 44 7.81 -7.57 13.41
CA ASN A 44 9.11 -8.20 13.63
C ASN A 44 10.07 -7.32 14.44
N ASN A 45 10.07 -6.01 14.22
CA ASN A 45 10.86 -5.07 15.03
C ASN A 45 10.43 -5.08 16.49
N LEU A 46 9.12 -5.20 16.77
CA LEU A 46 8.61 -5.34 18.11
C LEU A 46 9.09 -6.64 18.78
N ILE A 47 8.99 -7.76 18.05
CA ILE A 47 9.34 -9.09 18.59
C ILE A 47 10.86 -9.23 18.82
N HIS A 48 11.68 -8.76 17.89
CA HIS A 48 13.12 -9.04 17.90
C HIS A 48 13.97 -7.89 18.44
N ASN A 49 13.54 -6.64 18.23
CA ASN A 49 14.33 -5.45 18.54
C ASN A 49 13.69 -4.58 19.63
N GLN A 50 12.53 -5.00 20.18
CA GLN A 50 11.74 -4.24 21.17
C GLN A 50 11.49 -2.77 20.77
N THR A 51 11.52 -2.50 19.47
CA THR A 51 11.44 -1.15 18.91
C THR A 51 10.15 -1.00 18.16
N SER A 52 9.46 0.12 18.37
CA SER A 52 8.26 0.48 17.62
C SER A 52 8.45 1.81 16.90
N LEU A 53 8.06 1.85 15.63
CA LEU A 53 7.82 3.12 14.95
C LEU A 53 6.50 3.72 15.41
N THR A 54 6.46 5.05 15.48
CA THR A 54 5.19 5.77 15.64
C THR A 54 4.33 5.56 14.39
N THR A 55 3.01 5.68 14.56
CA THR A 55 2.06 5.58 13.45
C THR A 55 2.37 6.59 12.34
N ALA A 56 2.76 7.82 12.69
CA ALA A 56 3.17 8.84 11.74
C ALA A 56 4.40 8.42 10.92
N ALA A 57 5.44 7.90 11.59
CA ALA A 57 6.64 7.41 10.92
C ALA A 57 6.34 6.22 9.99
N LEU A 58 5.43 5.33 10.40
CA LEU A 58 4.98 4.21 9.58
C LEU A 58 4.26 4.69 8.30
N PHE A 59 3.33 5.63 8.43
CA PHE A 59 2.62 6.21 7.29
C PHE A 59 3.57 6.95 6.32
N HIS A 60 4.51 7.73 6.84
CA HIS A 60 5.55 8.37 6.03
C HIS A 60 6.41 7.33 5.29
N GLY A 61 6.77 6.23 5.97
CA GLY A 61 7.52 5.14 5.35
C GLY A 61 6.75 4.49 4.19
N ILE A 62 5.46 4.20 4.40
CA ILE A 62 4.58 3.61 3.38
C ILE A 62 4.43 4.55 2.18
N ASP A 63 4.12 5.82 2.40
CA ASP A 63 3.98 6.82 1.34
C ASP A 63 5.27 6.95 0.51
N ARG A 64 6.43 7.05 1.20
CA ARG A 64 7.75 7.11 0.55
C ARG A 64 8.01 5.87 -0.30
N GLU A 65 7.75 4.68 0.22
CA GLU A 65 8.01 3.42 -0.47
C GLU A 65 7.11 3.28 -1.72
N ILE A 66 5.82 3.63 -1.62
CA ILE A 66 4.90 3.64 -2.77
C ILE A 66 5.42 4.58 -3.85
N ARG A 67 5.83 5.79 -3.48
CA ARG A 67 6.41 6.77 -4.43
C ARG A 67 7.68 6.26 -5.08
N ASN A 68 8.55 5.59 -4.32
CA ASN A 68 9.78 5.00 -4.85
C ASN A 68 9.47 3.89 -5.86
N ILE A 69 8.55 2.98 -5.54
CA ILE A 69 8.14 1.88 -6.45
C ILE A 69 7.57 2.46 -7.75
N ILE A 70 6.72 3.48 -7.67
CA ILE A 70 6.14 4.15 -8.84
C ILE A 70 7.24 4.81 -9.67
N SER A 71 8.11 5.59 -9.03
CA SER A 71 9.18 6.35 -9.68
C SER A 71 10.19 5.45 -10.38
N ALA A 72 10.62 4.36 -9.73
CA ALA A 72 11.54 3.38 -10.28
C ALA A 72 11.01 2.68 -11.55
N ARG A 73 9.68 2.69 -11.74
CA ARG A 73 9.01 2.02 -12.87
C ARG A 73 8.32 3.01 -13.81
N ARG A 74 8.59 4.32 -13.69
CA ARG A 74 7.88 5.41 -14.39
C ARG A 74 7.81 5.25 -15.91
N THR A 75 8.82 4.63 -16.52
CA THR A 75 8.91 4.40 -17.98
C THR A 75 8.00 3.26 -18.46
N ARG A 76 7.48 2.42 -17.56
CA ARG A 76 6.53 1.35 -17.95
C ARG A 76 5.17 1.96 -18.28
N LYS A 77 4.55 1.48 -19.36
CA LYS A 77 3.26 1.96 -19.93
C LYS A 77 2.18 2.28 -18.90
N HIS A 78 2.03 1.47 -17.86
CA HIS A 78 0.97 1.64 -16.86
C HIS A 78 1.37 2.48 -15.63
N PHE A 79 2.64 2.87 -15.50
CA PHE A 79 3.19 3.56 -14.33
C PHE A 79 3.22 5.09 -14.47
N GLY A 80 3.27 5.61 -15.70
CA GLY A 80 3.44 7.05 -15.94
C GLY A 80 2.41 7.96 -15.27
N SER A 81 1.16 7.49 -15.07
CA SER A 81 0.12 8.27 -14.39
C SER A 81 -0.12 7.86 -12.93
N LEU A 82 0.59 6.86 -12.40
CA LEU A 82 0.32 6.35 -11.06
C LEU A 82 0.73 7.32 -9.96
N MET A 83 1.79 8.10 -10.15
CA MET A 83 2.21 9.11 -9.17
C MET A 83 1.11 10.17 -9.00
N VAL A 84 0.55 10.65 -10.11
CA VAL A 84 -0.56 11.60 -10.10
C VAL A 84 -1.80 10.97 -9.45
N MET A 85 -2.07 9.69 -9.70
CA MET A 85 -3.19 8.99 -9.06
C MET A 85 -3.00 8.79 -7.55
N TRP A 86 -1.75 8.67 -7.07
CA TRP A 86 -1.43 8.52 -5.65
C TRP A 86 -1.51 9.84 -4.87
N LEU A 87 -1.20 10.95 -5.54
CA LEU A 87 -1.15 12.30 -4.95
C LEU A 87 -2.52 13.00 -4.84
N ARG A 88 -3.55 12.44 -5.49
CA ARG A 88 -4.92 12.97 -5.48
C ARG A 88 -5.66 12.47 -4.25
#